data_AF-A0A0B4VSB1-F1
#
_entry.id   AF-A0A0B4VSB1-F1
#
_cell.length_a   1.000
_cell.length_b   1.000
_cell.length_c   1.000
_cell.angle_alpha   90.00
_cell.angle_beta   90.00
_cell.angle_gamma   90.00
#
_symmetry.space_group_name_H-M   'P 1'
#
loop_
_entity.id
_entity.type
_entity.pdbx_description
1 polymer ?
#
loop_
_entity_poly.entity_id
_entity_poly.type
_entity_poly.pdbx_seq_one_letter_code
_entity_poly.pdbx_strand_id
1 'polypeptide(L)' 'QPGVPAEEAGAAVAAESSTGTWTTVWTDGLTSLDRYKGRCYDIEPVAGEEN' A
#
# COMPACT_ATOMS: atom_id res chain seq x y z
N GLN A 1 -6.03 12.21 2.65
CA GLN A 1 -6.57 12.75 1.38
C GLN A 1 -8.08 12.64 1.45
N PRO A 2 -8.85 13.73 1.31
CA PRO A 2 -10.31 13.66 1.39
C PRO A 2 -10.86 12.66 0.35
N GLY A 3 -11.74 11.75 0.80
CA GLY A 3 -12.40 10.77 -0.06
C GLY A 3 -11.59 9.52 -0.42
N VAL A 4 -10.38 9.33 0.11
CA VAL A 4 -9.63 8.07 -0.03
C VAL A 4 -9.64 7.29 1.27
N PRO A 5 -10.05 6.00 1.26
CA PRO A 5 -9.99 5.13 2.43
C PRO A 5 -8.57 5.03 3.00
N ALA A 6 -8.45 4.95 4.33
CA ALA A 6 -7.15 4.87 4.99
C ALA A 6 -6.38 3.61 4.55
N GLU A 7 -7.07 2.51 4.29
CA GLU A 7 -6.52 1.24 3.80
C GLU A 7 -5.91 1.39 2.40
N GLU A 8 -6.55 2.14 1.51
CA GLU A 8 -6.02 2.40 0.16
C GLU A 8 -4.78 3.29 0.25
N ALA A 9 -4.82 4.34 1.07
CA ALA A 9 -3.66 5.21 1.29
C ALA A 9 -2.48 4.43 1.90
N GLY A 10 -2.73 3.58 2.90
CA GLY A 10 -1.70 2.73 3.52
C GLY A 10 -1.13 1.70 2.55
N ALA A 11 -1.98 1.06 1.74
CA ALA A 11 -1.54 0.13 0.70
C ALA A 11 -0.71 0.84 -0.39
N ALA A 12 -1.10 2.04 -0.81
CA ALA A 12 -0.35 2.82 -1.80
C ALA A 12 1.04 3.21 -1.28
N VAL A 13 1.15 3.65 -0.02
CA VAL A 13 2.45 3.92 0.61
C VAL A 13 3.31 2.66 0.66
N ALA A 14 2.75 1.51 1.08
CA ALA A 14 3.47 0.25 1.12
C ALA A 14 3.92 -0.21 -0.28
N ALA A 15 3.11 0.01 -1.31
CA ALA A 15 3.43 -0.31 -2.69
C ALA A 15 4.58 0.56 -3.22
N GLU A 16 4.41 1.88 -3.25
CA GLU A 16 5.35 2.83 -3.87
C GLU A 16 6.69 2.95 -3.12
N SER A 17 6.72 2.63 -1.83
CA SER A 17 7.97 2.59 -1.03
C SER A 17 8.73 1.26 -1.14
N SER A 18 8.18 0.26 -1.84
CA SER A 18 8.82 -1.05 -2.02
C SER A 18 9.01 -1.41 -3.50
N THR A 19 7.94 -1.76 -4.20
CA THR A 19 8.00 -2.42 -5.52
C THR A 19 6.86 -2.05 -6.47
N GLY A 20 5.80 -1.40 -5.97
CA GLY A 20 4.63 -1.07 -6.77
C GLY A 20 4.77 0.23 -7.54
N THR A 21 3.92 0.37 -8.57
CA THR A 21 3.70 1.62 -9.30
C THR A 21 2.20 1.73 -9.64
N TRP A 22 1.79 2.85 -10.23
CA TRP A 22 0.38 3.19 -10.52
C TRP A 22 -0.37 2.22 -11.46
N THR A 23 0.33 1.33 -12.16
CA THR A 23 -0.26 0.28 -13.02
C THR A 23 0.43 -1.06 -12.80
N THR A 24 -0.31 -2.14 -13.05
CA THR A 24 0.25 -3.49 -13.03
C THR A 24 1.27 -3.66 -14.16
N VAL A 25 2.42 -4.25 -13.83
CA VAL A 25 3.48 -4.54 -14.80
C VAL A 25 3.73 -6.04 -14.88
N TRP A 26 3.88 -6.58 -16.09
CA TRP A 26 4.05 -8.02 -16.29
C TRP A 26 5.37 -8.56 -15.69
N THR A 27 6.35 -7.69 -15.48
CA THR A 27 7.66 -8.02 -14.90
C THR A 27 7.57 -8.50 -13.45
N ASP A 28 6.46 -8.24 -12.76
CA ASP A 28 6.18 -8.80 -11.43
C ASP A 28 6.26 -10.33 -11.43
N GLY A 29 5.85 -10.98 -12.54
CA GLY A 29 5.92 -12.43 -12.72
C GLY A 29 7.34 -12.99 -12.89
N LEU A 30 8.35 -12.15 -13.03
CA LEU A 30 9.76 -12.57 -13.16
C LEU A 30 10.48 -12.69 -11.80
N THR A 31 9.86 -12.24 -10.72
CA THR A 31 10.44 -12.27 -9.38
C THR A 31 9.47 -12.90 -8.38
N SER A 32 9.96 -13.31 -7.22
CA SER A 32 9.08 -13.75 -6.12
C SER A 32 8.44 -12.54 -5.43
N LEU A 33 7.48 -11.88 -6.08
CA LEU A 33 6.89 -10.63 -5.62
C LEU A 33 6.41 -10.68 -4.16
N ASP A 34 5.83 -11.80 -3.72
CA ASP A 34 5.39 -11.98 -2.33
C ASP A 34 6.49 -11.80 -1.28
N ARG A 35 7.76 -12.04 -1.65
CA ARG A 35 8.92 -11.80 -0.80
C ARG A 35 9.27 -10.32 -0.70
N TYR A 36 9.05 -9.55 -1.76
CA TYR A 36 9.57 -8.20 -1.90
C TYR A 36 8.52 -7.09 -1.74
N LYS A 37 7.23 -7.43 -1.89
CA LYS A 37 6.16 -6.45 -1.71
C LYS A 37 6.05 -6.00 -0.26
N GLY A 38 6.03 -4.69 -0.04
CA GLY A 38 5.62 -4.08 1.22
C GLY A 38 4.17 -4.44 1.54
N ARG A 39 3.84 -4.54 2.83
CA ARG A 39 2.48 -4.77 3.31
C ARG A 39 2.19 -3.81 4.44
N CYS A 40 1.05 -3.13 4.36
CA CYS A 40 0.48 -2.40 5.47
C CYS A 40 -0.30 -3.42 6.31
N TYR A 41 0.20 -3.73 7.51
CA TYR A 41 -0.39 -4.78 8.35
C TYR A 41 -1.48 -4.27 9.29
N ASP A 42 -1.37 -3.01 9.69
CA ASP A 42 -2.26 -2.39 10.65
C ASP A 42 -2.34 -0.89 10.37
N ILE A 43 -3.52 -0.33 10.59
CA ILE A 43 -3.81 1.10 10.46
C ILE A 43 -4.68 1.48 11.64
N GLU A 44 -4.11 2.25 12.55
CA GLU A 44 -4.83 2.80 13.70
C GLU A 44 -5.14 4.28 13.44
N PRO A 45 -6.36 4.74 13.75
CA PRO A 45 -6.68 6.16 13.69
C PRO A 45 -5.86 6.92 14.73
N VAL A 46 -5.53 8.17 14.44
CA VAL A 46 -4.90 9.05 15.43
C VAL A 46 -5.93 9.36 16.52
N ALA A 47 -5.54 9.25 17.79
CA ALA A 47 -6.43 9.51 18.91
C ALA A 47 -7.05 10.92 18.81
N GLY A 48 -8.38 10.99 18.78
CA GLY A 48 -9.13 12.24 18.65
C GLY A 48 -9.55 12.60 17.21
N GLU A 49 -9.17 11.80 16.20
CA GLU A 49 -9.79 11.85 14.88
C GLU A 49 -11.06 10.97 14.85
N GLU A 50 -12.15 11.52 14.31
CA GLU A 50 -13.29 10.72 13.85
C GLU A 50 -13.00 10.25 12.42
N ASN A 51 -13.10 8.94 12.18
CA ASN A 51 -12.94 8.33 10.85
C ASN A 51 -14.10 8.65 9.90
#